data_AF-A0A7W2AGD6-F1
#
_entry.id   AF-A0A7W2AGD6-F1
#
_cell.length_a   1.000
_cell.length_b   1.000
_cell.length_c   1.000
_cell.angle_alpha   90.00
_cell.angle_beta   90.00
_cell.angle_gamma   90.00
#
_symmetry.space_group_name_H-M   'P 1'
#
loop_
_entity.id
_entity.type
_entity.pdbx_description
1 polymer ?
#
loop_
_entity_poly.entity_id
_entity_poly.type
_entity_poly.pdbx_seq_one_letter_code
_entity_poly.pdbx_strand_id
1 'polypeptide(L)'
;MDGAIKGESIGLHRALYGLLYHRSYRQAFLEGRYDKLQLSDGELRQLATIDHEELCATAKNICRNLLSGNLEISGGLKGSYPGVFQELERMGYDRYELMYQFMESPHFEEYRELPFSGVGLCVEEAFYGFMMEQEDFLRESPNNRLLLTHEFLTVMLSILVVNKHPNFCIKTNLIRKNDSCFYAIQSYPDQIASALANRKVHGDSQGRTLYLYAAAKDQFIKGPINPFIARLIELGRAEEITKWANEWMETYQISEEELNDAMEKFLRLGLIG
;
A
#
# COMPACT_ATOMS: atom_id res chain seq x y z
N MET A 1 21.90 -46.68 -13.93
CA MET A 1 21.66 -45.61 -14.91
C MET A 1 20.74 -44.62 -14.22
N ASP A 2 21.33 -43.69 -13.48
CA ASP A 2 20.58 -42.68 -12.73
C ASP A 2 20.12 -41.59 -13.70
N GLY A 3 18.81 -41.60 -13.95
CA GLY A 3 18.12 -40.51 -14.62
C GLY A 3 18.05 -39.32 -13.65
N ALA A 4 19.08 -38.47 -13.68
CA ALA A 4 19.00 -37.16 -13.07
C ALA A 4 17.89 -36.38 -13.79
N ILE A 5 16.80 -36.11 -13.08
CA ILE A 5 15.80 -35.13 -13.45
C ILE A 5 16.55 -33.79 -13.55
N LYS A 6 16.98 -33.41 -14.76
CA LYS A 6 17.44 -32.04 -15.04
C LYS A 6 16.22 -31.16 -14.83
N GLY A 7 16.12 -30.54 -13.66
CA GLY A 7 15.16 -29.47 -13.42
C GLY A 7 15.27 -28.44 -14.54
N GLU A 8 14.14 -28.04 -15.10
CA GLU A 8 14.10 -26.99 -16.11
C GLU A 8 14.79 -25.75 -15.56
N SER A 9 15.73 -25.21 -16.34
CA SER A 9 16.45 -23.98 -15.97
C SER A 9 15.46 -22.83 -15.83
N ILE A 10 15.68 -21.97 -14.83
CA ILE A 10 14.85 -20.79 -14.57
C ILE A 10 14.97 -19.72 -15.67
N GLY A 11 15.97 -19.82 -16.55
CA GLY A 11 16.27 -18.83 -17.58
C GLY A 11 17.08 -17.64 -17.06
N LEU A 12 17.98 -17.12 -17.90
CA LEU A 12 18.90 -16.02 -17.58
C LEU A 12 18.22 -14.78 -16.99
N HIS A 13 17.03 -14.41 -17.50
CA HIS A 13 16.29 -13.25 -17.01
C HIS A 13 15.85 -13.40 -15.55
N ARG A 14 15.39 -14.59 -15.14
CA ARG A 14 15.04 -14.88 -13.75
C ARG A 14 16.27 -14.95 -12.88
N ALA A 15 17.37 -15.49 -13.40
CA ALA A 15 18.64 -15.51 -12.70
C ALA A 15 19.14 -14.08 -12.39
N LEU A 16 19.13 -13.19 -13.37
CA LEU A 16 19.50 -11.78 -13.19
C LEU A 16 18.57 -11.06 -12.21
N TYR A 17 17.26 -11.31 -12.30
CA TYR A 17 16.29 -10.80 -11.33
C TYR A 17 16.63 -11.27 -9.91
N GLY A 18 16.86 -12.57 -9.71
CA GLY A 18 17.26 -13.15 -8.43
C GLY A 18 18.56 -12.55 -7.89
N LEU A 19 19.57 -12.34 -8.74
CA LEU A 19 20.83 -11.71 -8.33
C LEU A 19 20.63 -10.27 -7.82
N LEU A 20 19.72 -9.49 -8.43
CA LEU A 20 19.46 -8.11 -8.03
C LEU A 20 18.56 -8.01 -6.80
N TYR A 21 17.42 -8.72 -6.81
CA TYR A 21 16.35 -8.53 -5.82
C TYR A 21 16.38 -9.54 -4.68
N HIS A 22 16.88 -10.77 -4.88
CA HIS A 22 16.91 -11.80 -3.84
C HIS A 22 18.30 -11.92 -3.22
N ARG A 23 18.45 -11.43 -1.99
CA ARG A 23 19.74 -11.45 -1.26
C ARG A 23 20.23 -12.87 -1.04
N SER A 24 19.35 -13.80 -0.66
CA SER A 24 19.67 -15.21 -0.47
C SER A 24 20.21 -15.86 -1.76
N TYR A 25 19.57 -15.60 -2.89
CA TYR A 25 20.00 -16.06 -4.22
C TYR A 25 21.37 -15.47 -4.60
N ARG A 26 21.53 -14.15 -4.43
CA ARG A 26 22.82 -13.47 -4.67
C ARG A 26 23.93 -14.01 -3.78
N GLN A 27 23.67 -14.25 -2.50
CA GLN A 27 24.66 -14.79 -1.58
C GLN A 27 25.09 -16.20 -1.98
N ALA A 28 24.16 -17.07 -2.39
CA ALA A 28 24.51 -18.38 -2.91
C ALA A 28 25.37 -18.30 -4.19
N PHE A 29 25.10 -17.34 -5.09
CA PHE A 29 25.95 -17.08 -6.26
C PHE A 29 27.37 -16.65 -5.88
N LEU A 30 27.51 -15.66 -5.00
CA LEU A 30 28.81 -15.13 -4.57
C LEU A 30 29.66 -16.17 -3.83
N GLU A 31 29.03 -17.08 -3.10
CA GLU A 31 29.68 -18.16 -2.36
C GLU A 31 29.96 -19.40 -3.23
N GLY A 32 29.63 -19.37 -4.52
CA GLY A 32 29.82 -20.51 -5.44
C GLY A 32 28.89 -21.70 -5.19
N ARG A 33 27.81 -21.52 -4.43
CA ARG A 33 26.78 -22.53 -4.15
C ARG A 33 25.76 -22.63 -5.29
N TYR A 34 26.25 -22.91 -6.49
CA TYR A 34 25.45 -22.91 -7.73
C TYR A 34 24.39 -24.00 -7.78
N ASP A 35 24.56 -25.07 -6.99
CA ASP A 35 23.57 -26.13 -6.76
C ASP A 35 22.23 -25.58 -6.25
N LYS A 36 22.24 -24.42 -5.58
CA LYS A 36 21.03 -23.76 -5.05
C LYS A 36 20.32 -22.84 -6.04
N LEU A 37 20.91 -22.60 -7.21
CA LEU A 37 20.47 -21.55 -8.14
C LEU A 37 19.67 -22.07 -9.34
N GLN A 38 19.58 -23.39 -9.53
CA GLN A 38 18.86 -24.00 -10.67
C GLN A 38 19.32 -23.46 -12.04
N LEU A 39 20.63 -23.22 -12.18
CA LEU A 39 21.25 -22.68 -13.40
C LEU A 39 21.84 -23.80 -14.25
N SER A 40 21.74 -23.66 -15.57
CA SER A 40 22.49 -24.48 -16.51
C SER A 40 23.95 -24.03 -16.63
N ASP A 41 24.84 -24.92 -17.07
CA ASP A 41 26.25 -24.57 -17.34
C ASP A 41 26.40 -23.42 -18.35
N GLY A 42 25.45 -23.30 -19.29
CA GLY A 42 25.41 -22.22 -20.26
C GLY A 42 25.17 -20.86 -19.60
N GLU A 43 24.23 -20.81 -18.66
CA GLU A 43 23.90 -19.60 -17.90
C GLU A 43 25.00 -19.24 -16.92
N LEU A 44 25.59 -20.22 -16.23
CA LEU A 44 26.74 -19.98 -15.37
C LEU A 44 27.90 -19.34 -16.12
N ARG A 45 28.20 -19.82 -17.34
CA ARG A 45 29.23 -19.20 -18.20
C ARG A 45 28.91 -17.75 -18.56
N GLN A 46 27.63 -17.42 -18.76
CA GLN A 46 27.21 -16.05 -19.06
C GLN A 46 27.25 -15.15 -17.82
N LEU A 47 26.89 -15.67 -16.65
CA LEU A 47 26.92 -14.93 -15.39
C LEU A 47 28.34 -14.79 -14.83
N ALA A 48 29.29 -15.63 -15.25
CA ALA A 48 30.69 -15.58 -14.81
C ALA A 48 31.41 -14.26 -15.16
N THR A 49 30.86 -13.45 -16.08
CA THR A 49 31.40 -12.14 -16.42
C THR A 49 30.84 -11.01 -15.55
N ILE A 50 29.92 -11.29 -14.64
CA ILE A 50 29.35 -10.28 -13.75
C ILE A 50 30.40 -9.88 -12.71
N ASP A 51 30.65 -8.58 -12.61
CA ASP A 51 31.43 -8.02 -11.52
C ASP A 51 30.64 -8.13 -10.20
N HIS A 52 31.22 -8.83 -9.22
CA HIS A 52 30.58 -9.11 -7.94
C HIS A 52 30.43 -7.86 -7.06
N GLU A 53 31.36 -6.91 -7.14
CA GLU A 53 31.31 -5.67 -6.37
C GLU A 53 30.20 -4.77 -6.91
N GLU A 54 30.14 -4.59 -8.24
CA GLU A 54 29.09 -3.83 -8.92
C GLU A 54 27.71 -4.45 -8.71
N LEU A 55 27.60 -5.78 -8.74
CA LEU A 55 26.34 -6.46 -8.42
C LEU A 55 25.87 -6.13 -7.00
N CYS A 56 26.77 -6.19 -6.02
CA CYS A 56 26.44 -5.88 -4.63
C CYS A 56 26.09 -4.40 -4.43
N ALA A 57 26.85 -3.49 -5.07
CA ALA A 57 26.59 -2.06 -5.02
C ALA A 57 25.22 -1.73 -5.64
N THR A 58 24.91 -2.33 -6.79
CA THR A 58 23.62 -2.16 -7.48
C THR A 58 22.46 -2.65 -6.62
N ALA A 59 22.54 -3.87 -6.06
CA ALA A 59 21.49 -4.41 -5.19
C ALA A 59 21.27 -3.56 -3.93
N LYS A 60 22.35 -3.07 -3.30
CA LYS A 60 22.27 -2.14 -2.16
C LYS A 60 21.60 -0.82 -2.55
N ASN A 61 21.91 -0.28 -3.73
CA ASN A 61 21.29 0.94 -4.22
C ASN A 61 19.80 0.78 -4.49
N ILE A 62 19.37 -0.35 -5.08
CA ILE A 62 17.96 -0.67 -5.25
C ILE A 62 17.24 -0.67 -3.88
N CYS A 63 17.78 -1.40 -2.91
CA CYS A 63 17.21 -1.46 -1.56
C CYS A 63 17.14 -0.08 -0.89
N ARG A 64 18.20 0.73 -1.01
CA ARG A 64 18.25 2.11 -0.49
C ARG A 64 17.19 3.00 -1.14
N ASN A 65 17.02 2.91 -2.45
CA ASN A 65 16.05 3.70 -3.20
C ASN A 65 14.61 3.29 -2.87
N LEU A 66 14.33 1.99 -2.68
CA LEU A 66 13.01 1.55 -2.21
C LEU A 66 12.70 2.09 -0.80
N LEU A 67 13.69 2.02 0.11
CA LEU A 67 13.51 2.45 1.49
C LEU A 67 13.35 3.97 1.61
N SER A 68 14.26 4.74 1.02
CA SER A 68 14.38 6.19 1.26
C SER A 68 13.97 7.06 0.07
N GLY A 69 13.66 6.43 -1.07
CA GLY A 69 13.37 7.13 -2.33
C GLY A 69 14.62 7.69 -3.01
N ASN A 70 14.40 8.36 -4.13
CA ASN A 70 15.43 9.12 -4.83
C ASN A 70 15.44 10.56 -4.31
N LEU A 71 16.64 11.16 -4.24
CA LEU A 71 16.91 12.50 -3.69
C LEU A 71 16.01 13.62 -4.24
N GLU A 72 15.39 13.42 -5.40
CA GLU A 72 14.66 14.48 -6.13
C GLU A 72 13.13 14.32 -6.13
N ILE A 73 12.56 13.15 -5.79
CA ILE A 73 11.17 12.83 -6.19
C ILE A 73 10.28 12.23 -5.08
N SER A 74 10.80 11.43 -4.14
CA SER A 74 9.95 10.84 -3.09
C SER A 74 10.75 10.36 -1.88
N GLY A 75 10.09 10.23 -0.72
CA GLY A 75 10.70 9.69 0.51
C GLY A 75 10.75 8.16 0.58
N GLY A 76 10.45 7.45 -0.51
CA GLY A 76 10.35 5.99 -0.56
C GLY A 76 9.30 5.42 0.39
N LEU A 77 9.46 4.15 0.75
CA LEU A 77 8.59 3.48 1.71
C LEU A 77 8.68 4.12 3.10
N LYS A 78 9.83 4.65 3.51
CA LYS A 78 9.96 5.37 4.79
C LYS A 78 9.13 6.65 4.83
N GLY A 79 9.04 7.36 3.71
CA GLY A 79 8.18 8.54 3.57
C GLY A 79 6.69 8.18 3.48
N SER A 80 6.37 7.01 2.92
CA SER A 80 5.00 6.49 2.80
C SER A 80 4.46 5.93 4.12
N TYR A 81 5.34 5.35 4.94
CA TYR A 81 5.03 4.64 6.18
C TYR A 81 5.86 5.13 7.38
N PRO A 82 5.90 6.44 7.67
CA PRO A 82 6.85 7.00 8.63
C PRO A 82 6.66 6.46 10.05
N GLY A 83 5.43 6.33 10.52
CA GLY A 83 5.08 5.81 11.83
C GLY A 83 5.32 4.31 11.95
N VAL A 84 5.02 3.53 10.91
CA VAL A 84 5.35 2.09 10.89
C VAL A 84 6.86 1.88 11.02
N PHE A 85 7.68 2.62 10.27
CA PHE A 85 9.14 2.51 10.41
C PHE A 85 9.64 2.99 11.78
N GLN A 86 9.06 4.06 12.33
CA GLN A 86 9.39 4.52 13.68
C GLN A 86 9.09 3.44 14.73
N GLU A 87 7.97 2.73 14.59
CA GLU A 87 7.59 1.67 15.51
C GLU A 87 8.47 0.43 15.37
N LEU A 88 8.80 0.04 14.13
CA LEU A 88 9.76 -1.04 13.86
C LEU A 88 11.13 -0.77 14.49
N GLU A 89 11.61 0.47 14.42
CA GLU A 89 12.86 0.88 15.09
C GLU A 89 12.77 0.80 16.61
N ARG A 90 11.62 1.21 17.18
CA ARG A 90 11.37 1.07 18.63
C ARG A 90 11.43 -0.39 19.07
N MET A 91 10.99 -1.30 18.21
CA MET A 91 11.05 -2.74 18.41
C MET A 91 12.45 -3.34 18.11
N GLY A 92 13.40 -2.54 17.63
CA GLY A 92 14.77 -2.98 17.34
C GLY A 92 14.96 -3.63 15.96
N TYR A 93 14.04 -3.46 15.02
CA TYR A 93 14.19 -3.99 13.66
C TYR A 93 15.29 -3.24 12.90
N ASP A 94 16.11 -4.00 12.16
CA ASP A 94 16.98 -3.45 11.13
C ASP A 94 16.14 -3.19 9.86
N ARG A 95 16.08 -1.91 9.46
CA ARG A 95 15.29 -1.49 8.30
C ARG A 95 15.77 -2.12 7.00
N TYR A 96 17.08 -2.30 6.81
CA TYR A 96 17.61 -2.94 5.59
C TYR A 96 17.33 -4.43 5.59
N GLU A 97 17.42 -5.09 6.75
CA GLU A 97 17.04 -6.50 6.88
C GLU A 97 15.57 -6.71 6.48
N LEU A 98 14.67 -5.88 7.02
CA LEU A 98 13.24 -5.92 6.66
C LEU A 98 13.03 -5.70 5.16
N MET A 99 13.76 -4.76 4.56
CA MET A 99 13.66 -4.49 3.13
C MET A 99 14.14 -5.65 2.27
N TYR A 100 15.20 -6.36 2.65
CA TYR A 100 15.63 -7.56 1.95
C TYR A 100 14.58 -8.68 2.08
N GLN A 101 13.95 -8.84 3.25
CA GLN A 101 12.85 -9.79 3.43
C GLN A 101 11.65 -9.43 2.56
N PHE A 102 11.30 -8.14 2.48
CA PHE A 102 10.25 -7.65 1.59
C PHE A 102 10.58 -7.95 0.12
N MET A 103 11.79 -7.63 -0.34
CA MET A 103 12.21 -7.85 -1.73
C MET A 103 12.25 -9.33 -2.14
N GLU A 104 12.42 -10.24 -1.18
CA GLU A 104 12.33 -11.70 -1.36
C GLU A 104 10.91 -12.26 -1.19
N SER A 105 9.95 -11.42 -0.80
CA SER A 105 8.58 -11.86 -0.54
C SER A 105 7.76 -11.98 -1.84
N PRO A 106 6.75 -12.87 -1.87
CA PRO A 106 5.80 -12.94 -2.98
C PRO A 106 5.09 -11.60 -3.26
N HIS A 107 4.91 -10.75 -2.24
CA HIS A 107 4.29 -9.43 -2.42
C HIS A 107 5.13 -8.52 -3.32
N PHE A 108 6.46 -8.57 -3.21
CA PHE A 108 7.35 -7.79 -4.08
C PHE A 108 7.37 -8.34 -5.52
N GLU A 109 7.12 -9.63 -5.73
CA GLU A 109 6.97 -10.19 -7.08
C GLU A 109 5.72 -9.66 -7.81
N GLU A 110 4.71 -9.15 -7.10
CA GLU A 110 3.53 -8.54 -7.71
C GLU A 110 3.72 -7.06 -8.09
N TYR A 111 4.78 -6.41 -7.60
CA TYR A 111 5.10 -5.02 -7.87
C TYR A 111 5.45 -4.80 -9.35
N ARG A 112 4.83 -3.80 -9.99
CA ARG A 112 5.15 -3.39 -11.38
C ARG A 112 5.21 -1.87 -11.46
N GLU A 113 6.42 -1.34 -11.64
CA GLU A 113 6.66 0.12 -11.75
C GLU A 113 6.30 0.69 -13.13
N LEU A 114 6.44 -0.11 -14.18
CA LEU A 114 6.42 0.36 -15.57
C LEU A 114 5.07 0.04 -16.23
N PRO A 115 4.48 0.99 -16.99
CA PRO A 115 3.19 0.79 -17.68
C PRO A 115 3.15 -0.40 -18.66
N PHE A 116 4.33 -0.85 -19.11
CA PHE A 116 4.47 -1.90 -20.11
C PHE A 116 4.92 -3.25 -19.53
N SER A 117 5.23 -3.34 -18.23
CA SER A 117 5.62 -4.61 -17.58
C SER A 117 4.43 -5.46 -17.13
N GLY A 118 3.23 -5.10 -17.61
CA GLY A 118 1.97 -5.74 -17.26
C GLY A 118 1.26 -5.05 -16.10
N VAL A 119 0.09 -5.57 -15.75
CA VAL A 119 -0.73 -5.06 -14.65
C VAL A 119 -0.18 -5.63 -13.33
N GLY A 120 0.23 -4.77 -12.41
CA GLY A 120 0.70 -5.17 -11.08
C GLY A 120 0.41 -4.13 -10.00
N LEU A 121 0.91 -4.37 -8.80
CA LEU A 121 0.75 -3.47 -7.65
C LEU A 121 1.73 -2.30 -7.73
N CYS A 122 1.37 -1.19 -7.09
CA CYS A 122 2.37 -0.21 -6.66
C CYS A 122 3.20 -0.77 -5.49
N VAL A 123 4.36 -0.17 -5.24
CA VAL A 123 5.27 -0.64 -4.18
C VAL A 123 4.64 -0.46 -2.79
N GLU A 124 3.82 0.57 -2.60
CA GLU A 124 3.16 0.86 -1.34
C GLU A 124 2.16 -0.23 -0.96
N GLU A 125 1.36 -0.72 -1.90
CA GLU A 125 0.39 -1.78 -1.66
C GLU A 125 1.06 -3.14 -1.47
N ALA A 126 2.10 -3.44 -2.26
CA ALA A 126 2.93 -4.63 -2.05
C ALA A 126 3.55 -4.64 -0.64
N PHE A 127 4.10 -3.51 -0.19
CA PHE A 127 4.66 -3.39 1.16
C PHE A 127 3.60 -3.50 2.25
N TYR A 128 2.41 -2.94 2.04
CA TYR A 128 1.27 -3.13 2.95
C TYR A 128 0.92 -4.61 3.10
N GLY A 129 0.82 -5.35 2.00
CA GLY A 129 0.57 -6.79 2.00
C GLY A 129 1.62 -7.57 2.80
N PHE A 130 2.90 -7.30 2.55
CA PHE A 130 4.01 -7.89 3.29
C PHE A 130 3.95 -7.60 4.79
N MET A 131 3.70 -6.34 5.17
CA MET A 131 3.61 -5.93 6.58
C MET A 131 2.40 -6.53 7.30
N MET A 132 1.32 -6.82 6.58
CA MET A 132 0.12 -7.49 7.12
C MET A 132 0.36 -8.97 7.48
N GLU A 133 1.48 -9.54 7.07
CA GLU A 133 1.93 -10.90 7.43
C GLU A 133 3.00 -10.90 8.54
N GLN A 134 3.48 -9.73 8.96
CA GLN A 134 4.48 -9.60 10.03
C GLN A 134 3.81 -9.70 11.41
N GLU A 135 3.55 -10.93 11.85
CA GLU A 135 2.85 -11.21 13.12
C GLU A 135 3.51 -10.56 14.34
N ASP A 136 4.86 -10.53 14.40
CA ASP A 136 5.59 -9.91 15.50
C ASP A 136 5.26 -8.40 15.61
N PHE A 137 5.25 -7.70 14.48
CA PHE A 137 4.86 -6.29 14.40
C PHE A 137 3.38 -6.09 14.77
N LEU A 138 2.49 -6.95 14.27
CA LEU A 138 1.04 -6.80 14.48
C LEU A 138 0.57 -7.16 15.89
N ARG A 139 1.27 -8.07 16.59
CA ARG A 139 0.92 -8.51 17.95
C ARG A 139 1.47 -7.61 19.05
N GLU A 140 2.58 -6.92 18.79
CA GLU A 140 3.18 -5.97 19.74
C GLU A 140 2.17 -4.94 20.25
N SER A 141 1.28 -4.46 19.35
CA SER A 141 0.23 -3.54 19.72
C SER A 141 -0.99 -3.66 18.80
N PRO A 142 -2.23 -3.67 19.35
CA PRO A 142 -3.44 -3.64 18.52
C PRO A 142 -3.52 -2.38 17.64
N ASN A 143 -2.77 -1.32 17.98
CA ASN A 143 -2.71 -0.09 17.20
C ASN A 143 -1.81 -0.21 15.97
N ASN A 144 -0.90 -1.18 15.90
CA ASN A 144 0.05 -1.31 14.77
C ASN A 144 -0.68 -1.61 13.45
N ARG A 145 -1.73 -2.45 13.51
CA ARG A 145 -2.62 -2.68 12.36
C ARG A 145 -3.36 -1.40 11.93
N LEU A 146 -3.81 -0.59 12.88
CA LEU A 146 -4.52 0.66 12.62
C LEU A 146 -3.58 1.72 12.01
N LEU A 147 -2.36 1.81 12.52
CA LEU A 147 -1.29 2.66 12.01
C LEU A 147 -0.91 2.28 10.58
N LEU A 148 -0.60 1.00 10.34
CA LEU A 148 -0.27 0.49 9.01
C LEU A 148 -1.39 0.77 8.00
N THR A 149 -2.65 0.56 8.40
CA THR A 149 -3.81 0.85 7.56
C THR A 149 -3.99 2.35 7.32
N HIS A 150 -3.77 3.20 8.33
CA HIS A 150 -3.85 4.66 8.19
C HIS A 150 -2.83 5.19 7.18
N GLU A 151 -1.57 4.75 7.29
CA GLU A 151 -0.49 5.20 6.42
C GLU A 151 -0.67 4.67 4.99
N PHE A 152 -1.05 3.40 4.83
CA PHE A 152 -1.40 2.81 3.54
C PHE A 152 -2.52 3.61 2.84
N LEU A 153 -3.64 3.85 3.51
CA LEU A 153 -4.74 4.62 2.92
C LEU A 153 -4.34 6.08 2.66
N THR A 154 -3.50 6.67 3.50
CA THR A 154 -3.01 8.03 3.28
C THR A 154 -2.16 8.11 2.01
N VAL A 155 -1.19 7.22 1.82
CA VAL A 155 -0.33 7.24 0.64
C VAL A 155 -1.08 6.87 -0.63
N MET A 156 -1.89 5.79 -0.60
CA MET A 156 -2.63 5.35 -1.78
C MET A 156 -3.61 6.41 -2.29
N LEU A 157 -4.40 7.02 -1.38
CA LEU A 157 -5.36 8.02 -1.80
C LEU A 157 -4.66 9.32 -2.22
N SER A 158 -3.49 9.64 -1.67
CA SER A 158 -2.66 10.76 -2.16
C SER A 158 -2.14 10.53 -3.59
N ILE A 159 -1.70 9.30 -3.90
CA ILE A 159 -1.31 8.92 -5.27
C ILE A 159 -2.50 9.06 -6.22
N LEU A 160 -3.69 8.61 -5.83
CA LEU A 160 -4.89 8.62 -6.66
C LEU A 160 -5.47 10.03 -6.91
N VAL A 161 -5.15 11.00 -6.06
CA VAL A 161 -5.47 12.43 -6.33
C VAL A 161 -4.72 12.91 -7.56
N VAL A 162 -3.43 12.58 -7.66
CA VAL A 162 -2.56 13.00 -8.76
C VAL A 162 -2.77 12.12 -9.99
N ASN A 163 -3.01 10.83 -9.79
CA ASN A 163 -3.15 9.83 -10.85
C ASN A 163 -4.51 9.12 -10.79
N LYS A 164 -5.53 9.72 -11.42
CA LYS A 164 -6.91 9.19 -11.46
C LYS A 164 -7.06 7.89 -12.26
N HIS A 165 -6.09 7.59 -13.12
CA HIS A 165 -6.03 6.39 -13.94
C HIS A 165 -4.65 5.73 -13.75
N PRO A 166 -4.40 5.15 -12.55
CA PRO A 166 -3.09 4.59 -12.24
C PRO A 166 -2.72 3.46 -13.20
N ASN A 167 -1.43 3.36 -13.53
CA ASN A 167 -0.88 2.26 -14.31
C ASN A 167 -0.63 0.99 -13.45
N PHE A 168 -1.21 0.95 -12.26
CA PHE A 168 -1.18 -0.18 -11.33
C PHE A 168 -2.60 -0.59 -10.94
N CYS A 169 -2.77 -1.82 -10.48
CA CYS A 169 -3.99 -2.31 -9.87
C CYS A 169 -4.06 -1.97 -8.39
N ILE A 170 -5.29 -1.69 -7.93
CA ILE A 170 -5.63 -1.63 -6.51
C ILE A 170 -6.30 -2.96 -6.17
N LYS A 171 -5.62 -3.85 -5.44
CA LYS A 171 -6.14 -5.19 -5.08
C LYS A 171 -6.87 -5.20 -3.75
N THR A 172 -6.50 -4.30 -2.84
CA THR A 172 -7.10 -4.18 -1.52
C THR A 172 -8.61 -3.95 -1.63
N ASN A 173 -9.38 -4.57 -0.75
CA ASN A 173 -10.81 -4.33 -0.61
C ASN A 173 -11.12 -3.10 0.26
N LEU A 174 -10.10 -2.46 0.84
CA LEU A 174 -10.26 -1.28 1.69
C LEU A 174 -10.59 -0.04 0.87
N ILE A 175 -10.06 0.05 -0.35
CA ILE A 175 -10.28 1.16 -1.27
C ILE A 175 -11.41 0.78 -2.21
N ARG A 176 -12.45 1.61 -2.22
CA ARG A 176 -13.60 1.51 -3.10
C ARG A 176 -13.58 2.67 -4.08
N LYS A 177 -14.39 2.56 -5.13
CA LYS A 177 -14.60 3.60 -6.12
C LYS A 177 -16.10 3.81 -6.30
N ASN A 178 -16.55 5.06 -6.20
CA ASN A 178 -17.85 5.48 -6.71
C ASN A 178 -17.65 6.19 -8.07
N ASP A 179 -18.70 6.77 -8.63
CA ASP A 179 -18.62 7.40 -9.96
C ASP A 179 -17.71 8.64 -9.99
N SER A 180 -17.40 9.23 -8.83
CA SER A 180 -16.67 10.50 -8.71
C SER A 180 -15.26 10.37 -8.16
N CYS A 181 -15.01 9.45 -7.22
CA CYS A 181 -13.74 9.34 -6.52
C CYS A 181 -13.39 7.93 -6.04
N PHE A 182 -12.11 7.73 -5.73
CA PHE A 182 -11.65 6.63 -4.88
C PHE A 182 -11.77 7.03 -3.41
N TYR A 183 -12.21 6.10 -2.57
CA TYR A 183 -12.41 6.36 -1.14
C TYR A 183 -12.23 5.10 -0.29
N ALA A 184 -11.99 5.29 1.00
CA ALA A 184 -12.01 4.27 2.02
C ALA A 184 -12.63 4.84 3.30
N ILE A 185 -13.43 4.03 3.99
CA ILE A 185 -14.03 4.38 5.28
C ILE A 185 -13.59 3.33 6.29
N GLN A 186 -12.93 3.77 7.35
CA GLN A 186 -12.45 2.91 8.43
C GLN A 186 -13.09 3.30 9.75
N SER A 187 -13.27 2.32 10.63
CA SER A 187 -13.76 2.57 11.99
C SER A 187 -12.57 2.52 12.95
N TYR A 188 -12.30 3.62 13.65
CA TYR A 188 -11.24 3.70 14.66
C TYR A 188 -11.82 3.91 16.07
N PRO A 189 -11.14 3.45 17.13
CA PRO A 189 -11.42 3.92 18.48
C PRO A 189 -11.33 5.46 18.56
N ASP A 190 -12.20 6.10 19.33
CA ASP A 190 -12.29 7.57 19.41
C ASP A 190 -10.98 8.27 19.79
N GLN A 191 -10.19 7.62 20.64
CA GLN A 191 -8.87 8.11 21.03
C GLN A 191 -7.92 8.20 19.84
N ILE A 192 -7.92 7.17 18.98
CA ILE A 192 -7.12 7.13 17.76
C ILE A 192 -7.66 8.11 16.74
N ALA A 193 -8.97 8.14 16.50
CA ALA A 193 -9.58 9.09 15.59
C ALA A 193 -9.29 10.55 15.99
N SER A 194 -9.31 10.86 17.29
CA SER A 194 -8.98 12.18 17.82
C SER A 194 -7.51 12.54 17.60
N ALA A 195 -6.59 11.58 17.80
CA ALA A 195 -5.17 11.77 17.55
C ALA A 195 -4.90 12.05 16.06
N LEU A 196 -5.50 11.26 15.16
CA LEU A 196 -5.36 11.43 13.71
C LEU A 196 -5.96 12.74 13.20
N ALA A 197 -7.08 13.19 13.78
CA ALA A 197 -7.77 14.42 13.39
C ALA A 197 -7.21 15.69 14.07
N ASN A 198 -6.29 15.55 15.02
CA ASN A 198 -5.78 16.63 15.87
C ASN A 198 -6.91 17.47 16.54
N ARG A 199 -8.00 16.81 16.94
CA ARG A 199 -9.13 17.41 17.66
C ARG A 199 -9.89 16.33 18.41
N LYS A 200 -10.64 16.70 19.45
CA LYS A 200 -11.54 15.75 20.11
C LYS A 200 -12.66 15.34 19.17
N VAL A 201 -12.85 14.04 19.01
CA VAL A 201 -13.95 13.43 18.26
C VAL A 201 -14.68 12.48 19.20
N HIS A 202 -16.00 12.44 19.12
CA HIS A 202 -16.83 11.49 19.87
C HIS A 202 -17.64 10.73 18.82
N GLY A 203 -17.44 9.41 18.81
CA GLY A 203 -18.04 8.53 17.85
C GLY A 203 -19.41 8.04 18.29
N ASP A 204 -19.70 6.79 17.95
CA ASP A 204 -20.91 6.10 18.37
C ASP A 204 -20.88 5.68 19.85
N SER A 205 -21.98 5.08 20.31
CA SER A 205 -22.11 4.54 21.67
C SER A 205 -21.08 3.46 22.04
N GLN A 206 -20.36 2.89 21.06
CA GLN A 206 -19.29 1.91 21.28
C GLN A 206 -17.90 2.58 21.36
N GLY A 207 -17.83 3.91 21.32
CA GLY A 207 -16.59 4.67 21.35
C GLY A 207 -15.78 4.52 20.07
N ARG A 208 -16.46 4.36 18.93
CA ARG A 208 -15.85 4.24 17.61
C ARG A 208 -16.30 5.34 16.67
N THR A 209 -15.35 5.86 15.91
CA THR A 209 -15.55 6.93 14.94
C THR A 209 -15.28 6.41 13.53
N LEU A 210 -16.18 6.69 12.59
CA LEU A 210 -15.92 6.49 11.16
C LEU A 210 -14.96 7.56 10.64
N TYR A 211 -14.02 7.15 9.81
CA TYR A 211 -12.95 8.00 9.31
C TYR A 211 -12.79 7.81 7.81
N LEU A 212 -12.89 8.91 7.08
CA LEU A 212 -12.82 8.97 5.64
C LEU A 212 -11.36 9.14 5.18
N TYR A 213 -11.05 8.50 4.06
CA TYR A 213 -9.93 8.79 3.17
C TYR A 213 -10.50 8.87 1.77
N ALA A 214 -10.32 9.97 1.05
CA ALA A 214 -10.87 10.13 -0.28
C ALA A 214 -9.93 10.92 -1.20
N ALA A 215 -9.76 10.40 -2.40
CA ALA A 215 -9.06 11.05 -3.50
C ALA A 215 -10.10 11.84 -4.29
N ALA A 216 -10.45 13.00 -3.75
CA ALA A 216 -11.43 13.90 -4.33
C ALA A 216 -10.82 14.65 -5.53
N LYS A 217 -11.62 15.48 -6.21
CA LYS A 217 -11.29 16.01 -7.55
C LYS A 217 -9.83 16.44 -7.71
N ASP A 218 -9.34 17.32 -6.84
CA ASP A 218 -7.98 17.87 -6.89
C ASP A 218 -7.31 17.91 -5.50
N GLN A 219 -7.83 17.12 -4.55
CA GLN A 219 -7.32 17.12 -3.18
C GLN A 219 -7.58 15.81 -2.45
N PHE A 220 -6.68 15.49 -1.53
CA PHE A 220 -6.85 14.40 -0.59
C PHE A 220 -7.68 14.88 0.61
N ILE A 221 -8.83 14.24 0.83
CA ILE A 221 -9.71 14.53 1.95
C ILE A 221 -9.60 13.39 2.96
N LYS A 222 -9.32 13.72 4.21
CA LYS A 222 -9.38 12.76 5.31
C LYS A 222 -9.94 13.36 6.58
N GLY A 223 -10.59 12.54 7.39
CA GLY A 223 -11.11 12.99 8.67
C GLY A 223 -12.29 12.18 9.19
N PRO A 224 -12.70 12.44 10.44
CA PRO A 224 -13.85 11.79 11.03
C PRO A 224 -15.14 12.23 10.32
N ILE A 225 -16.03 11.27 10.09
CA ILE A 225 -17.35 11.46 9.47
C ILE A 225 -18.42 10.77 10.30
N ASN A 226 -19.67 11.18 10.12
CA ASN A 226 -20.82 10.50 10.70
C ASN A 226 -21.39 9.43 9.73
N PRO A 227 -22.29 8.53 10.17
CA PRO A 227 -22.87 7.50 9.33
C PRO A 227 -23.65 8.03 8.11
N PHE A 228 -24.29 9.19 8.24
CA PHE A 228 -25.00 9.84 7.12
C PHE A 228 -24.04 10.22 5.99
N ILE A 229 -22.93 10.89 6.33
CA ILE A 229 -21.89 11.24 5.35
C ILE A 229 -21.26 9.99 4.72
N ALA A 230 -21.03 8.93 5.52
CA ALA A 230 -20.53 7.67 4.98
C ALA A 230 -21.46 7.12 3.90
N ARG A 231 -22.77 7.16 4.16
CA ARG A 231 -23.79 6.68 3.24
C ARG A 231 -23.90 7.51 1.96
N LEU A 232 -23.78 8.84 2.07
CA LEU A 232 -23.73 9.73 0.91
C LEU A 232 -22.58 9.36 -0.04
N ILE A 233 -21.38 9.15 0.49
CA ILE A 233 -20.19 8.79 -0.29
C ILE A 233 -20.35 7.40 -0.93
N GLU A 234 -20.90 6.44 -0.18
CA GLU A 234 -21.12 5.09 -0.68
C GLU A 234 -22.11 5.02 -1.85
N LEU A 235 -23.17 5.83 -1.85
CA LEU A 235 -24.05 5.94 -3.03
C LEU A 235 -23.36 6.68 -4.17
N GLY A 236 -22.69 7.79 -3.86
CA GLY A 236 -21.87 8.52 -4.84
C GLY A 236 -22.64 9.20 -5.97
N ARG A 237 -23.98 9.11 -6.03
CA ARG A 237 -24.84 9.69 -7.08
C ARG A 237 -25.95 10.55 -6.49
N ALA A 238 -26.01 11.82 -6.88
CA ALA A 238 -27.02 12.76 -6.40
C ALA A 238 -28.45 12.26 -6.67
N GLU A 239 -28.72 11.71 -7.86
CA GLU A 239 -30.04 11.18 -8.21
C GLU A 239 -30.50 10.03 -7.31
N GLU A 240 -29.57 9.17 -6.89
CA GLU A 240 -29.89 8.07 -5.97
C GLU A 240 -30.11 8.63 -4.56
N ILE A 241 -29.28 9.57 -4.12
CA ILE A 241 -29.43 10.25 -2.82
C ILE A 241 -30.81 10.89 -2.68
N THR A 242 -31.28 11.63 -3.70
CA THR A 242 -32.59 12.28 -3.68
C THR A 242 -33.74 11.27 -3.54
N LYS A 243 -33.63 10.07 -4.12
CA LYS A 243 -34.66 9.01 -3.99
C LYS A 243 -34.81 8.53 -2.54
N TRP A 244 -33.73 8.55 -1.76
CA TRP A 244 -33.71 8.09 -0.37
C TRP A 244 -33.78 9.22 0.65
N ALA A 245 -33.91 10.49 0.21
CA ALA A 245 -33.83 11.67 1.06
C ALA A 245 -34.77 11.61 2.28
N ASN A 246 -36.05 11.28 2.08
CA ASN A 246 -37.05 11.23 3.15
C ASN A 246 -36.70 10.16 4.22
N GLU A 247 -36.32 8.96 3.79
CA GLU A 247 -35.93 7.87 4.70
C GLU A 247 -34.67 8.23 5.49
N TRP A 248 -33.72 8.93 4.87
CA TRP A 248 -32.47 9.32 5.50
C TRP A 248 -32.65 10.45 6.51
N MET A 249 -33.50 11.43 6.22
CA MET A 249 -33.86 12.47 7.17
C MET A 249 -34.44 11.88 8.46
N GLU A 250 -35.32 10.87 8.33
CA GLU A 250 -35.86 10.15 9.48
C GLU A 250 -34.79 9.30 10.20
N THR A 251 -34.02 8.51 9.45
CA THR A 251 -33.05 7.54 10.00
C THR A 251 -31.89 8.23 10.71
N TYR A 252 -31.36 9.30 10.13
CA TYR A 252 -30.19 10.01 10.65
C TYR A 252 -30.55 11.26 11.45
N GLN A 253 -31.85 11.58 11.57
CA GLN A 253 -32.38 12.75 12.28
C GLN A 253 -31.76 14.07 11.78
N ILE A 254 -31.66 14.20 10.46
CA ILE A 254 -31.13 15.40 9.79
C ILE A 254 -32.27 16.16 9.12
N SER A 255 -32.10 17.47 9.00
CA SER A 255 -33.02 18.34 8.27
C SER A 255 -32.75 18.31 6.75
N GLU A 256 -33.73 18.77 5.98
CA GLU A 256 -33.60 18.92 4.53
C GLU A 256 -32.49 19.92 4.15
N GLU A 257 -32.34 21.00 4.94
CA GLU A 257 -31.27 21.99 4.77
C GLU A 257 -29.89 21.35 4.95
N GLU A 258 -29.70 20.55 6.01
CA GLU A 258 -28.43 19.85 6.25
C GLU A 258 -28.11 18.83 5.15
N LEU A 259 -29.12 18.15 4.60
CA LEU A 259 -28.95 17.25 3.46
C LEU A 259 -28.52 18.02 2.21
N ASN A 260 -29.20 19.12 1.88
CA ASN A 260 -28.88 19.92 0.70
C ASN A 260 -27.48 20.55 0.79
N ASP A 261 -27.13 21.12 1.95
CA ASP A 261 -25.80 21.67 2.21
C ASP A 261 -24.70 20.61 2.07
N ALA A 262 -24.94 19.42 2.60
CA ALA A 262 -24.02 18.30 2.44
C ALA A 262 -23.90 17.90 0.96
N MET A 263 -25.00 17.75 0.24
CA MET A 263 -24.97 17.40 -1.19
C MET A 263 -24.20 18.43 -2.01
N GLU A 264 -24.49 19.73 -1.86
CA GLU A 264 -23.80 20.80 -2.59
C GLU A 264 -22.30 20.79 -2.30
N LYS A 265 -21.93 20.68 -1.02
CA LYS A 265 -20.52 20.64 -0.62
C LYS A 265 -19.80 19.42 -1.22
N PHE A 266 -20.42 18.24 -1.19
CA PHE A 266 -19.78 17.01 -1.66
C PHE A 266 -19.70 16.94 -3.18
N LEU A 267 -20.68 17.50 -3.91
CA LEU A 267 -20.60 17.71 -5.35
C LEU A 267 -19.42 18.62 -5.71
N ARG A 268 -19.27 19.76 -5.00
CA ARG A 268 -18.16 20.69 -5.24
C ARG A 268 -16.79 20.05 -4.97
N LEU A 269 -16.70 19.20 -3.96
CA LEU A 269 -15.47 18.48 -3.63
C LEU A 269 -15.19 17.33 -4.62
N GLY A 270 -16.17 16.89 -5.41
CA GLY A 270 -16.07 15.72 -6.29
C GLY A 270 -16.07 14.40 -5.51
N LEU A 271 -16.78 14.36 -4.38
CA LEU A 271 -16.98 13.13 -3.59
C LEU A 271 -18.22 12.35 -4.02
N ILE A 272 -19.18 13.03 -4.65
CA ILE A 272 -20.38 12.47 -5.27
C ILE A 272 -20.57 13.11 -6.65
N GLY A 273 -21.34 12.48 -7.52
CA GLY A 273 -21.57 12.87 -8.92
C GLY A 273 -23.03 13.17 -9.22
#